data_AF-A0A4S0K057-F1
#
_entry.id   AF-A0A4S0K057-F1
#
_cell.length_a   1.000
_cell.length_b   1.000
_cell.length_c   1.000
_cell.angle_alpha   90.00
_cell.angle_beta   90.00
_cell.angle_gamma   90.00
#
_symmetry.space_group_name_H-M   'P 1'
#
loop_
_entity.id
_entity.type
_entity.pdbx_description
1 polymer ?
#
loop_
_entity_poly.entity_id
_entity_poly.type
_entity_poly.pdbx_seq_one_letter_code
_entity_poly.pdbx_strand_id
1 'polypeptide(L)' 'MENIRPINSDAEYDWAIAEIARYFDHEPVAGSPEANRFDVLATLIEAYEAKRYPIGTR' A
#
# COMPACT_ATOMS: atom_id res chain seq x y z
N MET A 1 -7.21 -0.94 -12.64
CA MET A 1 -7.03 -0.42 -11.26
C MET A 1 -8.27 -0.73 -10.41
N GLU A 2 -8.79 -1.96 -10.45
CA GLU A 2 -10.00 -2.23 -9.69
C GLU A 2 -9.67 -2.46 -8.21
N ASN A 3 -10.54 -1.96 -7.34
CA ASN A 3 -10.53 -2.25 -5.90
C ASN A 3 -9.42 -1.58 -5.06
N ILE A 4 -8.82 -0.47 -5.52
CA ILE A 4 -8.08 0.41 -4.61
C ILE A 4 -9.07 1.23 -3.79
N ARG A 5 -8.89 1.27 -2.47
CA ARG A 5 -9.72 2.00 -1.52
C ARG A 5 -8.87 2.71 -0.47
N PRO A 6 -9.37 3.77 0.18
CA PRO A 6 -8.70 4.40 1.31
C PRO A 6 -8.43 3.40 2.44
N ILE A 7 -7.39 3.66 3.23
CA ILE A 7 -7.05 2.89 4.44
C ILE A 7 -7.37 3.76 5.66
N ASN A 8 -8.45 3.45 6.37
CA ASN A 8 -8.90 4.18 7.57
C ASN A 8 -8.96 3.28 8.81
N SER A 9 -8.76 1.97 8.66
CA SER A 9 -8.84 0.97 9.71
C SER A 9 -7.72 -0.06 9.60
N ASP A 10 -7.41 -0.73 10.72
CA ASP A 10 -6.38 -1.79 10.74
C ASP A 10 -6.73 -2.93 9.76
N ALA A 11 -8.03 -3.26 9.58
CA ALA A 11 -8.47 -4.29 8.63
C ALA A 11 -8.25 -3.90 7.15
N GLU A 12 -8.39 -2.63 6.80
CA GLU A 12 -8.05 -2.14 5.46
C GLU A 12 -6.54 -2.08 5.24
N TYR A 13 -5.78 -1.82 6.31
CA TYR A 13 -4.33 -1.86 6.30
C TYR A 13 -3.82 -3.28 6.05
N ASP A 14 -4.33 -4.27 6.79
CA ASP A 14 -3.99 -5.69 6.60
C ASP A 14 -4.30 -6.17 5.18
N TRP A 15 -5.43 -5.74 4.62
CA TRP A 15 -5.75 -6.02 3.22
C TRP A 15 -4.73 -5.41 2.25
N ALA A 16 -4.31 -4.16 2.48
CA ALA A 16 -3.33 -3.49 1.63
C ALA A 16 -1.96 -4.17 1.72
N ILE A 17 -1.54 -4.59 2.91
CA ILE A 17 -0.32 -5.36 3.14
C ILE A 17 -0.39 -6.70 2.40
N ALA A 18 -1.50 -7.43 2.49
CA ALA A 18 -1.66 -8.70 1.79
C ALA A 18 -1.61 -8.53 0.26
N GLU A 19 -2.19 -7.45 -0.27
CA GLU A 19 -2.18 -7.18 -1.70
C GLU A 19 -0.80 -6.74 -2.21
N ILE A 20 -0.12 -5.83 -1.50
CA ILE A 20 1.20 -5.36 -1.92
C ILE A 20 2.26 -6.47 -1.81
N ALA A 21 2.14 -7.37 -0.82
CA ALA A 21 3.04 -8.49 -0.61
C ALA A 21 3.17 -9.40 -1.85
N ARG A 22 2.10 -9.55 -2.62
CA ARG A 22 2.08 -10.39 -3.83
C ARG A 22 3.03 -9.91 -4.92
N TYR A 23 3.35 -8.62 -4.94
CA TYR A 23 4.28 -8.04 -5.91
C TYR A 23 5.76 -8.31 -5.57
N PHE A 24 6.07 -8.80 -4.37
CA PHE A 24 7.44 -9.22 -4.05
C PHE A 24 7.78 -10.59 -4.64
N ASP A 25 6.79 -11.50 -4.70
CA ASP A 25 6.94 -12.79 -5.38
C ASP A 25 6.79 -12.64 -6.90
N HIS A 26 5.99 -11.67 -7.33
CA HIS A 26 5.67 -11.39 -8.73
C HIS A 26 5.89 -9.91 -9.04
N GLU A 27 7.16 -9.54 -9.20
CA GLU A 27 7.55 -8.15 -9.48
C GLU A 27 6.83 -7.64 -10.74
N PRO A 28 6.10 -6.51 -10.65
CA PRO A 28 5.36 -5.97 -11.77
C PRO A 28 6.31 -5.35 -12.80
N VAL A 29 5.96 -5.50 -14.08
CA VAL A 29 6.72 -4.87 -15.17
C VAL A 29 6.59 -3.35 -15.07
N ALA A 30 7.70 -2.63 -15.20
CA ALA A 30 7.69 -1.17 -15.18
C ALA A 30 6.72 -0.59 -16.22
N GLY A 31 5.92 0.40 -15.81
CA GLY A 31 4.90 1.03 -16.65
C GLY A 31 3.61 0.22 -16.85
N SER A 32 3.51 -0.99 -16.28
CA SER A 32 2.28 -1.78 -16.29
C SER A 32 1.20 -1.21 -15.36
N PRO A 33 -0.08 -1.54 -15.57
CA PRO A 33 -1.15 -1.25 -14.61
C PRO A 33 -0.88 -1.78 -13.20
N GLU A 34 -0.19 -2.91 -13.09
CA GLU A 34 0.21 -3.54 -11.82
C GLU A 34 1.27 -2.72 -11.10
N ALA A 35 2.27 -2.20 -11.82
CA ALA A 35 3.27 -1.28 -11.25
C ALA A 35 2.60 -0.01 -10.72
N ASN A 36 1.67 0.57 -11.49
CA ASN A 36 0.88 1.72 -11.02
C ASN A 36 0.05 1.39 -9.77
N ARG A 37 -0.46 0.15 -9.65
CA ARG A 37 -1.20 -0.30 -8.47
C ARG A 37 -0.28 -0.47 -7.26
N PHE A 38 0.91 -1.03 -7.45
CA PHE A 38 1.92 -1.16 -6.41
C PHE A 38 2.27 0.20 -5.80
N ASP A 39 2.57 1.20 -6.64
CA ASP A 39 2.92 2.56 -6.20
C ASP A 39 1.80 3.20 -5.37
N VAL A 40 0.55 3.03 -5.81
CA VAL A 40 -0.61 3.57 -5.08
C VAL A 40 -0.80 2.85 -3.74
N LEU A 41 -0.68 1.52 -3.69
CA LEU A 41 -0.77 0.78 -2.42
C LEU A 41 0.31 1.20 -1.44
N ALA A 42 1.56 1.34 -1.91
CA ALA A 42 2.68 1.79 -1.09
C ALA A 42 2.39 3.18 -0.49
N THR A 43 1.92 4.12 -1.31
CA THR A 43 1.56 5.48 -0.87
C THR A 43 0.46 5.47 0.19
N LEU A 44 -0.57 4.63 0.02
CA LEU A 44 -1.67 4.54 0.98
C LEU A 44 -1.23 3.93 2.32
N ILE A 45 -0.40 2.90 2.28
CA ILE A 45 0.19 2.24 3.44
C ILE A 45 1.02 3.24 4.24
N GLU A 46 1.95 3.94 3.57
CA GLU A 46 2.80 4.96 4.20
C GLU A 46 1.96 6.06 4.87
N ALA A 47 0.95 6.58 4.18
CA ALA A 47 0.08 7.62 4.72
C ALA A 47 -0.74 7.16 5.93
N TYR A 48 -1.11 5.88 5.99
CA TYR A 48 -1.78 5.30 7.15
C TYR A 48 -0.82 5.16 8.34
N GLU A 49 0.35 4.58 8.09
CA GLU A 49 1.39 4.38 9.11
C GLU A 49 1.85 5.70 9.72
N ALA A 50 2.07 6.74 8.90
CA ALA A 50 2.48 8.06 9.39
C ALA A 50 1.46 8.70 10.36
N LYS A 51 0.16 8.43 10.18
CA LYS A 51 -0.91 8.88 11.09
C LYS A 51 -0.98 8.03 12.35
N ARG A 52 -0.82 6.72 12.23
CA ARG A 52 -1.00 5.73 13.30
C ARG A 52 0.21 5.64 14.23
N TYR A 53 1.40 5.72 13.64
CA TYR A 53 2.70 5.57 14.29
C TYR A 53 3.59 6.77 13.93
N PRO A 54 3.24 7.97 14.42
CA PRO A 54 4.08 9.14 14.18
C PRO A 54 5.47 8.88 14.76
N ILE A 55 6.50 8.90 13.91
CA ILE A 55 7.87 8.86 14.39
C ILE A 55 8.09 10.15 15.17
N GLY A 56 8.24 10.04 16.49
CA GLY A 56 8.43 11.18 17.35
C GLY A 56 9.61 12.01 16.84
N THR A 57 9.35 13.26 16.47
CA THR A 57 10.40 14.24 16.21
C THR A 57 11.21 14.37 17.49
N ARG A 58 12.45 13.87 17.47
CA ARG A 58 13.40 14.09 18.54
C ARG A 58 14.19 15.37 18.28
#